data_AF-A0A8T4E342-F1
#
_entry.id   AF-A0A8T4E342-F1
#
_cell.length_a   1.000
_cell.length_b   1.000
_cell.length_c   1.000
_cell.angle_alpha   90.00
_cell.angle_beta   90.00
_cell.angle_gamma   90.00
#
_symmetry.space_group_name_H-M   'P 1'
#
loop_
_entity.id
_entity.type
_entity.pdbx_description
1 polymer ?
#
loop_
_entity_poly.entity_id
_entity_poly.type
_entity_poly.pdbx_seq_one_letter_code
_entity_poly.pdbx_strand_id
1 'polypeptide(L)'
;MEPLMQALLFLSQAIGNEIVFCIILGAMVLLTEKRPQKRKKIVLAILITFLMVLLLKNIFAVERPCIAGGDGCPDLFFPDYSFPSGHAAMAFIVMIAFLDKPSFPFFWLFAFLVSFSRLLLGVHTFEDIAASLVLAPISYSLTDFVWRRYLE
;
A
#
# COMPACT_ATOMS: atom_id res chain seq x y z
N MET A 1 -1.30 7.42 -27.75
CA MET A 1 -0.95 7.96 -26.42
C MET A 1 0.37 8.70 -26.55
N GLU A 2 0.47 9.88 -25.94
CA GLU A 2 1.72 10.63 -25.83
C GLU A 2 2.82 9.81 -25.11
N PRO A 3 4.11 9.95 -25.46
CA PRO A 3 5.21 9.18 -24.86
C PRO A 3 5.26 9.24 -23.33
N LEU A 4 4.91 10.39 -22.76
CA LEU A 4 4.84 10.59 -21.31
C LEU A 4 3.80 9.67 -20.65
N MET A 5 2.61 9.53 -21.24
CA MET A 5 1.54 8.69 -20.70
C MET A 5 1.95 7.22 -20.70
N GLN A 6 2.64 6.77 -21.76
CA GLN A 6 3.16 5.41 -21.84
C GLN A 6 4.18 5.12 -20.73
N ALA A 7 5.09 6.06 -20.47
CA ALA A 7 6.06 5.94 -19.39
C ALA A 7 5.38 5.88 -18.01
N LEU A 8 4.36 6.72 -17.77
CA LEU A 8 3.62 6.73 -16.51
C LEU A 8 2.83 5.43 -16.28
N LEU A 9 2.21 4.88 -17.33
CA LEU A 9 1.50 3.61 -17.25
C LEU A 9 2.47 2.45 -16.99
N PHE A 10 3.62 2.41 -17.68
CA PHE A 10 4.65 1.40 -17.45
C PHE A 10 5.16 1.42 -16.00
N LEU A 11 5.49 2.61 -15.48
CA LEU A 11 5.92 2.76 -14.09
C LEU A 11 4.82 2.35 -13.10
N SER A 12 3.57 2.67 -13.41
CA SER A 12 2.43 2.28 -12.59
C SER A 12 2.23 0.76 -12.60
N GLN A 13 2.38 0.10 -13.76
CA GLN A 13 2.33 -1.36 -13.85
C GLN A 13 3.47 -2.01 -13.06
N ALA A 14 4.69 -1.48 -13.18
CA ALA A 14 5.85 -1.98 -12.42
C ALA A 14 5.66 -1.87 -10.91
N ILE A 15 5.19 -0.71 -10.41
CA ILE A 15 4.84 -0.52 -8.99
C ILE A 15 3.65 -1.38 -8.57
N GLY A 16 2.78 -1.75 -9.52
CA GLY A 16 1.62 -2.60 -9.29
C GLY A 16 1.90 -4.08 -9.15
N ASN A 17 3.07 -4.53 -9.60
CA ASN A 17 3.52 -5.89 -9.38
C ASN A 17 3.88 -6.10 -7.90
N GLU A 18 3.30 -7.11 -7.27
CA GLU A 18 3.40 -7.36 -5.83
C GLU A 18 4.85 -7.60 -5.39
N ILE A 19 5.62 -8.35 -6.18
CA ILE A 19 7.01 -8.69 -5.88
C ILE A 19 7.86 -7.42 -5.96
N VAL A 20 7.74 -6.66 -7.05
CA VAL A 20 8.47 -5.39 -7.24
C VAL A 20 8.14 -4.42 -6.11
N PHE A 21 6.86 -4.27 -5.78
CA PHE A 21 6.41 -3.40 -4.69
C PHE A 21 7.00 -3.83 -3.34
N CYS A 22 6.97 -5.12 -3.01
CA CYS A 22 7.54 -5.64 -1.78
C CYS A 22 9.06 -5.42 -1.68
N ILE A 23 9.78 -5.59 -2.79
CA ILE A 23 11.23 -5.32 -2.87
C ILE A 23 11.51 -3.83 -2.62
N ILE A 24 10.78 -2.93 -3.29
CA ILE A 24 10.93 -1.47 -3.12
C ILE A 24 10.66 -1.08 -1.66
N LEU A 25 9.52 -1.52 -1.12
CA LEU A 25 9.11 -1.21 0.25
C LEU A 25 10.14 -1.73 1.27
N GLY A 26 10.57 -2.99 1.12
CA GLY A 26 11.58 -3.61 1.97
C GLY A 26 12.93 -2.88 1.90
N ALA A 27 13.40 -2.56 0.70
CA ALA A 27 14.63 -1.80 0.51
C ALA A 27 14.54 -0.41 1.16
N MET A 28 13.43 0.32 0.98
CA MET A 28 13.23 1.61 1.62
C MET A 28 13.34 1.52 3.15
N VAL A 29 12.68 0.54 3.78
CA VAL A 29 12.74 0.35 5.24
C VAL A 29 14.16 0.00 5.70
N LEU A 30 14.86 -0.90 5.00
CA LEU A 30 16.22 -1.32 5.34
C LEU A 30 17.26 -0.20 5.16
N LEU A 31 17.11 0.63 4.14
CA LEU A 31 18.04 1.72 3.87
C LEU A 31 17.85 2.89 4.84
N THR A 32 16.61 3.21 5.23
CA THR A 32 16.28 4.39 6.04
C THR A 32 16.29 4.14 7.55
N GLU A 33 15.81 2.99 8.04
CA GLU A 33 15.82 2.66 9.46
C GLU A 33 16.99 1.71 9.76
N LYS A 34 17.79 2.01 10.79
CA LYS A 34 18.94 1.17 11.18
C LYS A 34 18.68 0.38 12.47
N ARG A 35 17.68 0.75 13.25
CA ARG A 35 17.35 0.09 14.52
C ARG A 35 16.60 -1.21 14.25
N PRO A 36 17.14 -2.38 14.63
CA PRO A 36 16.53 -3.67 14.31
C PRO A 36 15.15 -3.84 14.95
N GLN A 37 14.94 -3.33 16.17
CA GLN A 37 13.65 -3.42 16.85
C GLN A 37 12.55 -2.63 16.12
N LYS A 38 12.87 -1.41 15.65
CA LYS A 38 11.90 -0.63 14.86
C LYS A 38 11.61 -1.28 13.51
N ARG A 39 12.60 -1.90 12.85
CA ARG A 39 12.36 -2.69 11.63
C ARG A 39 11.39 -3.85 11.87
N LYS A 40 11.60 -4.63 12.94
CA LYS A 40 10.68 -5.72 13.32
C LYS A 40 9.27 -5.22 13.56
N LYS A 41 9.12 -4.08 14.25
CA LYS A 41 7.81 -3.44 14.46
C LYS A 41 7.15 -3.00 13.16
N ILE A 42 7.91 -2.44 12.21
CA ILE A 42 7.39 -2.07 10.88
C ILE A 42 6.92 -3.31 10.10
N VAL A 43 7.69 -4.40 10.12
CA VAL A 43 7.29 -5.67 9.50
C VAL A 43 6.00 -6.21 10.12
N LEU A 44 5.87 -6.15 11.45
CA LEU A 44 4.63 -6.52 12.13
C LEU A 44 3.46 -5.63 11.70
N ALA A 45 3.68 -4.32 11.56
CA ALA A 45 2.64 -3.38 11.11
C ALA A 45 2.16 -3.69 9.69
N ILE A 46 3.09 -3.98 8.78
CA ILE A 46 2.78 -4.41 7.41
C ILE A 46 1.97 -5.70 7.43
N LEU A 47 2.38 -6.70 8.22
CA LEU A 47 1.67 -7.97 8.33
C LEU A 47 0.24 -7.81 8.86
N ILE A 48 0.06 -7.06 9.95
CA ILE A 48 -1.27 -6.77 10.51
C ILE A 48 -2.14 -6.04 9.49
N THR A 49 -1.60 -5.03 8.81
CA THR A 49 -2.32 -4.27 7.78
C THR A 49 -2.70 -5.18 6.61
N PHE A 50 -1.83 -6.10 6.20
CA PHE A 50 -2.11 -7.05 5.11
C PHE A 50 -3.27 -7.98 5.45
N LEU A 51 -3.28 -8.53 6.67
CA LEU A 51 -4.38 -9.37 7.15
C LEU A 51 -5.69 -8.59 7.22
N MET A 52 -5.67 -7.33 7.66
CA MET A 52 -6.85 -6.47 7.70
C MET A 52 -7.37 -6.17 6.29
N VAL A 53 -6.49 -5.86 5.33
CA VAL A 53 -6.89 -5.66 3.93
C VAL A 53 -7.51 -6.94 3.37
N LEU A 54 -6.91 -8.10 3.59
CA LEU A 54 -7.44 -9.39 3.11
C LEU A 54 -8.83 -9.67 3.71
N LEU A 55 -9.02 -9.42 5.00
CA LEU A 55 -10.30 -9.55 5.67
C LEU A 55 -11.36 -8.63 5.03
N LEU A 56 -11.05 -7.33 4.91
CA LEU A 56 -11.99 -6.33 4.39
C LEU A 56 -12.34 -6.57 2.92
N LYS A 57 -11.36 -7.00 2.11
CA LYS A 57 -11.61 -7.40 0.71
C LYS A 57 -12.69 -8.48 0.62
N ASN A 58 -12.61 -9.51 1.46
CA ASN A 58 -13.60 -10.59 1.47
C ASN A 58 -14.95 -10.19 2.08
N ILE A 59 -14.98 -9.21 2.99
CA ILE A 59 -16.22 -8.69 3.58
C ILE A 59 -17.00 -7.83 2.57
N PHE A 60 -16.31 -6.90 1.90
CA PHE A 60 -16.98 -5.93 1.03
C PHE A 60 -17.14 -6.42 -0.41
N ALA A 61 -16.25 -7.29 -0.88
CA ALA A 61 -16.32 -7.93 -2.19
C ALA A 61 -16.55 -6.95 -3.37
N VAL A 62 -15.97 -5.75 -3.30
CA VAL A 62 -16.15 -4.70 -4.32
C VAL A 62 -15.39 -5.05 -5.59
N GLU A 63 -16.08 -5.04 -6.72
CA GLU A 63 -15.49 -5.28 -8.04
C GLU A 63 -14.54 -4.14 -8.47
N ARG A 64 -13.46 -4.48 -9.18
CA ARG A 64 -12.49 -3.48 -9.66
C ARG A 64 -13.05 -2.62 -10.78
N PRO A 65 -12.73 -1.30 -10.83
CA PRO A 65 -13.25 -0.41 -11.86
C PRO A 65 -12.90 -0.84 -13.29
N CYS A 66 -11.70 -1.38 -13.50
CA CYS A 66 -11.28 -1.90 -14.82
C CYS A 66 -12.09 -3.11 -15.30
N ILE A 67 -12.74 -3.87 -14.41
CA ILE A 67 -13.65 -4.96 -14.80
C ILE A 67 -15.01 -4.36 -15.16
N ALA A 68 -15.56 -3.51 -14.29
CA ALA A 68 -16.86 -2.89 -14.47
C ALA A 68 -16.93 -1.96 -15.71
N GLY A 69 -15.80 -1.34 -16.08
CA GLY A 69 -15.68 -0.48 -17.26
C GLY A 69 -15.57 -1.21 -18.60
N GLY A 70 -15.30 -2.53 -18.60
CA GLY A 70 -15.21 -3.34 -19.82
C GLY A 70 -13.91 -3.19 -20.63
N ASP A 71 -12.98 -2.33 -20.21
CA ASP A 71 -11.69 -2.09 -20.88
C ASP A 71 -10.62 -3.15 -20.59
N GLY A 72 -10.91 -4.06 -19.65
CA GLY A 72 -9.99 -5.12 -19.21
C GLY A 72 -8.99 -4.63 -18.16
N CYS A 73 -8.78 -5.42 -17.12
CA CYS A 73 -7.73 -5.13 -16.14
C CYS A 73 -6.36 -5.54 -16.69
N PRO A 74 -5.27 -4.87 -16.26
CA PRO A 74 -3.92 -5.30 -16.63
C PRO A 74 -3.69 -6.78 -16.26
N ASP A 75 -3.03 -7.55 -17.13
CA ASP A 75 -2.80 -9.01 -16.98
C ASP A 75 -2.12 -9.43 -15.66
N LEU A 76 -1.49 -8.47 -14.99
CA LEU A 76 -0.80 -8.65 -13.70
C LEU A 76 -1.76 -8.83 -12.51
N PHE A 77 -3.06 -8.61 -12.67
CA PHE A 77 -4.02 -8.72 -11.57
C PHE A 77 -4.66 -10.10 -11.52
N PHE A 78 -4.38 -10.87 -10.46
CA PHE A 78 -5.24 -11.98 -10.07
C PHE A 78 -6.64 -11.44 -9.75
N PRO A 79 -7.74 -12.16 -10.06
CA PRO A 79 -9.09 -11.73 -9.72
C PRO A 79 -9.23 -11.60 -8.20
N ASP A 80 -9.15 -10.36 -7.71
CA ASP A 80 -9.37 -9.98 -6.32
C ASP A 80 -10.23 -8.69 -6.25
N TYR A 81 -10.66 -8.33 -5.05
CA TYR A 81 -11.54 -7.18 -4.83
C TYR A 81 -10.79 -5.85 -4.76
N SER A 82 -11.45 -4.74 -5.12
CA SER A 82 -10.86 -3.39 -5.12
C SER A 82 -10.70 -2.82 -3.70
N PHE A 83 -11.69 -3.03 -2.83
CA PHE A 83 -11.78 -2.31 -1.57
C PHE A 83 -11.24 -3.11 -0.38
N PRO A 84 -10.36 -2.55 0.46
CA PRO A 84 -9.57 -1.32 0.26
C PRO A 84 -8.30 -1.60 -0.58
N SER A 85 -7.61 -0.54 -1.00
CA SER A 85 -6.38 -0.69 -1.79
C SER A 85 -5.19 -1.18 -0.95
N GLY A 86 -4.72 -2.40 -1.20
CA GLY A 86 -3.59 -3.00 -0.47
C GLY A 86 -2.26 -2.25 -0.65
N HIS A 87 -1.91 -1.87 -1.88
CA HIS A 87 -0.69 -1.10 -2.16
C HIS A 87 -0.67 0.23 -1.42
N ALA A 88 -1.79 0.97 -1.45
CA ALA A 88 -1.92 2.22 -0.72
C ALA A 88 -1.83 1.99 0.80
N ALA A 89 -2.49 0.95 1.34
CA ALA A 89 -2.44 0.63 2.76
C ALA A 89 -1.01 0.33 3.24
N MET A 90 -0.23 -0.45 2.48
CA MET A 90 1.18 -0.72 2.81
C MET A 90 2.07 0.51 2.68
N ALA A 91 1.80 1.40 1.71
CA ALA A 91 2.56 2.63 1.61
C ALA A 91 2.25 3.60 2.77
N PHE A 92 0.97 3.71 3.17
CA PHE A 92 0.56 4.52 4.31
C PHE A 92 1.07 3.96 5.65
N ILE A 93 1.08 2.64 5.86
CA ILE A 93 1.60 2.08 7.12
C ILE A 93 3.10 2.38 7.30
N VAL A 94 3.87 2.30 6.21
CA VAL A 94 5.29 2.68 6.24
C VAL A 94 5.44 4.18 6.43
N MET A 95 4.64 5.02 5.76
CA MET A 95 4.62 6.46 5.99
C MET A 95 4.39 6.80 7.47
N ILE A 96 3.40 6.20 8.13
CA ILE A 96 3.11 6.40 9.56
C ILE A 96 4.30 5.99 10.43
N ALA A 97 4.98 4.89 10.11
CA ALA A 97 6.14 4.43 10.87
C ALA A 97 7.34 5.41 10.87
N PHE A 98 7.34 6.37 9.94
CA PHE A 98 8.36 7.40 9.82
C PHE A 98 7.83 8.80 10.12
N LEU A 99 6.62 8.96 10.65
CA LEU A 99 6.00 10.27 10.93
C LEU A 99 6.90 11.18 11.77
N ASP A 100 7.55 10.64 12.81
CA ASP A 100 8.45 11.39 13.70
C ASP A 100 9.91 11.45 13.20
N LYS A 101 10.15 11.20 11.91
CA LYS A 101 11.50 11.17 11.32
C LYS A 101 11.67 12.25 10.26
N PRO A 102 12.89 12.80 10.08
CA PRO A 102 13.19 13.74 8.98
C PRO A 102 12.92 13.17 7.59
N SER A 103 12.91 11.84 7.45
CA SER A 103 12.57 11.15 6.21
C SER A 103 11.07 11.09 5.90
N PHE A 104 10.20 11.57 6.79
CA PHE A 104 8.74 11.53 6.61
C PHE A 104 8.27 12.07 5.24
N PRO A 105 8.73 13.26 4.76
CA PRO A 105 8.26 13.80 3.49
C PRO A 105 8.50 12.87 2.29
N PHE A 106 9.60 12.10 2.32
CA PHE A 106 9.89 11.10 1.30
C PHE A 106 8.87 9.97 1.29
N PHE A 107 8.52 9.43 2.46
CA PHE A 107 7.51 8.37 2.56
C PHE A 107 6.10 8.86 2.26
N TRP A 108 5.78 10.10 2.62
CA TRP A 108 4.51 10.74 2.26
C TRP A 108 4.38 10.85 0.73
N LEU A 109 5.41 11.36 0.05
CA LEU A 109 5.43 11.46 -1.41
C LEU A 109 5.33 10.07 -2.06
N PHE A 110 6.06 9.08 -1.54
CA PHE A 110 5.97 7.71 -2.02
C PHE A 110 4.53 7.17 -1.90
N ALA A 111 3.88 7.32 -0.74
CA ALA A 111 2.51 6.86 -0.55
C ALA A 111 1.51 7.57 -1.47
N PHE A 112 1.71 8.86 -1.72
CA PHE A 112 0.94 9.62 -2.70
C PHE A 112 1.12 9.07 -4.12
N LEU A 113 2.36 8.85 -4.57
CA LEU A 113 2.67 8.32 -5.91
C LEU A 113 2.14 6.90 -6.11
N VAL A 114 2.26 6.04 -5.09
CA VAL A 114 1.66 4.69 -5.11
C VAL A 114 0.15 4.79 -5.26
N SER A 115 -0.51 5.63 -4.46
CA SER A 115 -1.96 5.81 -4.53
C SER A 115 -2.40 6.34 -5.91
N PHE A 116 -1.71 7.35 -6.42
CA PHE A 116 -1.98 7.91 -7.75
C PHE A 116 -1.80 6.86 -8.86
N SER A 117 -0.76 6.03 -8.78
CA SER A 117 -0.54 4.94 -9.75
C SER A 117 -1.70 3.94 -9.79
N ARG A 118 -2.40 3.72 -8.66
CA ARG A 118 -3.55 2.81 -8.60
C ARG A 118 -4.78 3.40 -9.29
N LEU A 119 -5.00 4.70 -9.12
CA LEU A 119 -6.05 5.44 -9.80
C LEU A 119 -5.76 5.51 -11.31
N LEU A 120 -4.51 5.78 -11.70
CA LEU A 120 -4.10 5.88 -13.10
C LEU A 120 -4.30 4.57 -13.87
N LEU A 121 -4.08 3.43 -13.23
CA LEU A 121 -4.35 2.11 -13.83
C LEU A 121 -5.84 1.75 -13.87
N GLY A 122 -6.72 2.54 -13.25
CA GLY A 122 -8.15 2.23 -13.16
C GLY A 122 -8.48 0.99 -12.32
N VAL A 123 -7.57 0.57 -11.44
CA VAL A 123 -7.74 -0.66 -10.65
C VAL A 123 -8.35 -0.40 -9.27
N HIS A 124 -8.39 0.86 -8.84
CA HIS A 124 -8.97 1.31 -7.58
C HIS A 124 -9.66 2.67 -7.76
N THR A 125 -10.65 2.95 -6.91
CA THR A 125 -11.31 4.27 -6.83
C THR A 125 -10.69 5.16 -5.75
N PHE A 126 -11.12 6.42 -5.66
CA PHE A 126 -10.71 7.32 -4.59
C PHE A 126 -11.17 6.81 -3.21
N GLU A 127 -12.33 6.17 -3.13
CA GLU A 127 -12.87 5.56 -1.90
C GLU A 127 -12.00 4.40 -1.42
N ASP A 128 -11.52 3.55 -2.33
CA ASP A 128 -10.59 2.45 -1.99
C ASP A 128 -9.31 2.98 -1.33
N ILE A 129 -8.78 4.10 -1.83
CA ILE A 129 -7.57 4.75 -1.33
C ILE A 129 -7.83 5.46 -0.01
N ALA A 130 -8.95 6.19 0.10
CA ALA A 130 -9.35 6.88 1.31
C ALA A 130 -9.57 5.90 2.48
N ALA A 131 -10.17 4.74 2.20
CA ALA A 131 -10.30 3.67 3.18
C ALA A 131 -8.94 3.14 3.66
N SER A 132 -7.98 2.96 2.75
CA SER A 132 -6.61 2.59 3.14
C SER A 132 -5.90 3.65 3.99
N LEU A 133 -6.15 4.93 3.73
CA LEU A 133 -5.63 6.04 4.54
C LEU A 133 -6.18 6.00 5.98
N VAL A 134 -7.44 5.61 6.15
CA VAL A 134 -8.07 5.42 7.48
C VAL A 134 -7.64 4.10 8.14
N LEU A 135 -7.47 3.04 7.36
CA LEU A 135 -7.09 1.72 7.86
C LEU A 135 -5.66 1.69 8.42
N ALA A 136 -4.75 2.44 7.81
CA ALA A 136 -3.34 2.47 8.21
C ALA A 136 -3.13 2.91 9.68
N PRO A 137 -3.67 4.04 10.19
CA PRO A 137 -3.52 4.42 11.59
C PRO A 137 -4.18 3.42 12.55
N ILE A 138 -5.33 2.84 12.19
CA ILE A 138 -5.99 1.80 13.00
C ILE A 138 -5.08 0.57 13.15
N SER A 139 -4.52 0.12 12.02
CA SER A 139 -3.61 -1.03 11.99
C SER A 139 -2.30 -0.75 12.73
N TYR A 140 -1.79 0.49 12.64
CA TYR A 140 -0.59 0.91 13.36
C TYR A 140 -0.84 0.96 14.88
N SER A 141 -1.98 1.51 15.33
CA SER A 141 -2.35 1.52 16.75
C SER A 141 -2.51 0.11 17.31
N LEU A 142 -3.10 -0.81 16.55
CA LEU A 142 -3.17 -2.23 16.93
C LEU A 142 -1.78 -2.84 17.02
N THR A 143 -0.88 -2.52 16.09
CA THR A 143 0.51 -2.96 16.12
C THR A 143 1.22 -2.46 17.37
N ASP A 144 1.04 -1.19 17.73
CA ASP A 144 1.62 -0.59 18.92
C ASP A 144 1.13 -1.28 20.20
N PHE A 145 -0.15 -1.58 20.28
CA PHE A 145 -0.74 -2.33 21.38
C PHE A 145 -0.11 -3.73 21.51
N VAL A 146 -0.08 -4.50 20.42
CA VAL A 146 0.51 -5.85 20.39
C VAL A 146 2.00 -5.80 20.74
N TRP A 147 2.73 -4.85 20.17
CA TRP A 147 4.17 -4.69 20.39
C TRP A 147 4.48 -4.46 21.87
N ARG A 148 3.84 -3.45 22.49
CA ARG A 148 4.06 -3.09 23.90
C ARG A 148 3.65 -4.21 24.87
N ARG A 149 2.67 -5.03 24.49
CA ARG A 149 2.11 -6.06 25.38
C ARG A 149 2.91 -7.37 25.37
N TYR A 150 3.58 -7.69 24.26
CA TYR A 150 4.14 -9.02 24.02
C TYR A 150 5.57 -9.04 23.45
N LEU A 151 6.09 -7.93 22.91
CA LEU A 151 7.35 -7.91 22.14
C LEU A 151 8.36 -6.83 22.57
N GLU A 152 7.94 -5.89 23.40
CA GLU A 152 8.79 -4.95 24.16
C GLU A 152 9.17 -5.54 25.51
#